data_AF-A0A1H3JY07-F1
#
_entry.id   AF-A0A1H3JY07-F1
#
_cell.length_a   1.000
_cell.length_b   1.000
_cell.length_c   1.000
_cell.angle_alpha   90.00
_cell.angle_beta   90.00
_cell.angle_gamma   90.00
#
_symmetry.space_group_name_H-M   'P 1'
#
loop_
_entity.id
_entity.type
_entity.pdbx_description
1 polymer ?
#
loop_
_entity_poly.entity_id
_entity_poly.type
_entity_poly.pdbx_seq_one_letter_code
_entity_poly.pdbx_strand_id
1 'polypeptide(L)'
;MNRDAQLDLLRQLSRLRADRAAARLARIQGLLNTLEDKATALREEPDTPFTSVAESVVRDRWNRWRAVNLMQINTQVARLNIAAQPQREAQARDIARAAVLTKLRTKR
;
A
#
# COMPACT_ATOMS: atom_id res chain seq x y z
N MET A 1 -38.87 11.22 9.02
CA MET A 1 -37.87 10.16 9.31
C MET A 1 -37.68 10.06 10.83
N ASN A 2 -37.73 8.87 11.42
CA ASN A 2 -37.41 8.66 12.85
C ASN A 2 -35.88 8.71 13.05
N ARG A 3 -35.42 9.11 14.24
CA ARG A 3 -34.01 9.22 14.65
C ARG A 3 -33.22 7.94 14.33
N ASP A 4 -33.80 6.77 14.60
CA ASP A 4 -33.11 5.49 14.37
C ASP A 4 -32.85 5.25 12.88
N ALA A 5 -33.80 5.63 12.01
CA ALA A 5 -33.65 5.53 10.57
C ALA A 5 -32.56 6.48 10.04
N GLN A 6 -32.41 7.67 10.65
CA GLN A 6 -31.32 8.59 10.34
C GLN A 6 -29.96 8.04 10.79
N LEU A 7 -29.87 7.48 12.00
CA LEU A 7 -28.64 6.85 12.51
C LEU A 7 -28.22 5.67 11.62
N ASP A 8 -29.18 4.89 11.13
CA ASP A 8 -28.91 3.79 10.20
C ASP A 8 -28.37 4.26 8.87
N LEU A 9 -28.97 5.31 8.29
CA LEU A 9 -28.48 5.89 7.04
C LEU A 9 -27.05 6.42 7.20
N LEU A 10 -26.77 7.17 8.27
CA LEU A 10 -25.42 7.67 8.56
C LEU A 10 -24.41 6.54 8.75
N ARG A 11 -24.83 5.44 9.39
CA ARG A 11 -23.98 4.26 9.60
C ARG A 11 -23.66 3.58 8.27
N GLN A 12 -24.67 3.39 7.42
CA GLN A 12 -24.50 2.83 6.08
C GLN A 12 -23.57 3.70 5.23
N LEU A 13 -23.77 5.03 5.24
CA LEU A 13 -22.91 5.97 4.54
C LEU A 13 -21.46 5.89 5.03
N SER A 14 -21.25 5.81 6.34
CA SER A 14 -19.89 5.68 6.92
C SER A 14 -19.23 4.38 6.48
N ARG A 15 -19.96 3.26 6.46
CA ARG A 15 -19.45 1.98 5.94
C ARG A 15 -19.07 2.07 4.47
N LEU A 16 -19.95 2.60 3.62
CA LEU A 16 -19.66 2.77 2.18
C LEU A 16 -18.41 3.62 1.91
N ARG A 17 -18.19 4.67 2.72
CA ARG A 17 -16.98 5.49 2.61
C ARG A 17 -15.73 4.75 3.06
N ALA A 18 -15.82 3.97 4.13
CA ALA A 18 -14.75 3.09 4.57
C ALA A 18 -14.41 2.03 3.51
N ASP A 19 -15.42 1.38 2.92
CA ASP A 19 -15.24 0.37 1.86
C ASP A 19 -14.58 0.98 0.62
N ARG A 20 -14.97 2.21 0.25
CA ARG A 20 -14.32 2.95 -0.85
C ARG A 20 -12.85 3.24 -0.58
N ALA A 21 -12.51 3.64 0.65
CA ALA A 21 -11.12 3.85 1.05
C ALA A 21 -10.34 2.52 1.07
N ALA A 22 -10.96 1.43 1.54
CA ALA A 22 -10.40 0.09 1.53
C ALA A 22 -10.09 -0.40 0.10
N ALA A 23 -11.01 -0.19 -0.85
CA ALA A 23 -10.79 -0.56 -2.25
C ALA A 23 -9.60 0.18 -2.88
N ARG A 24 -9.42 1.46 -2.54
CA ARG A 24 -8.24 2.24 -2.98
C ARG A 24 -6.95 1.71 -2.35
N LEU A 25 -6.97 1.37 -1.07
CA LEU A 25 -5.83 0.76 -0.38
C LEU A 25 -5.47 -0.59 -0.99
N ALA A 26 -6.45 -1.43 -1.32
CA ALA A 26 -6.22 -2.71 -1.98
C ALA A 26 -5.51 -2.54 -3.33
N ARG A 27 -5.90 -1.54 -4.12
CA ARG A 27 -5.19 -1.19 -5.36
C ARG A 27 -3.75 -0.76 -5.11
N ILE A 28 -3.51 0.09 -4.10
CA ILE A 28 -2.15 0.51 -3.75
C ILE A 28 -1.31 -0.68 -3.27
N GLN A 29 -1.89 -1.58 -2.49
CA GLN A 29 -1.22 -2.79 -2.02
C GLN A 29 -0.83 -3.71 -3.18
N GLY A 30 -1.69 -3.88 -4.19
CA GLY A 30 -1.33 -4.65 -5.39
C GLY A 30 -0.13 -4.06 -6.13
N LEU A 31 -0.03 -2.72 -6.20
CA LEU A 31 1.13 -2.05 -6.79
C LEU A 31 2.39 -2.23 -5.94
N LEU A 32 2.28 -2.13 -4.60
CA LEU A 32 3.39 -2.38 -3.69
C LEU A 32 3.93 -3.80 -3.84
N ASN A 33 3.06 -4.82 -3.85
CA ASN A 33 3.45 -6.21 -4.05
C ASN A 33 4.21 -6.39 -5.38
N THR A 34 3.70 -5.82 -6.47
CA THR A 34 4.36 -5.88 -7.79
C THR A 34 5.76 -5.26 -7.77
N LEU A 35 5.94 -4.16 -7.04
CA LEU A 35 7.25 -3.51 -6.91
C LEU A 35 8.21 -4.31 -6.03
N GLU A 36 7.69 -4.94 -4.99
CA GLU A 36 8.45 -5.80 -4.09
C GLU A 36 8.93 -7.07 -4.79
N ASP A 37 8.09 -7.69 -5.62
CA ASP A 37 8.47 -8.84 -6.46
C ASP A 37 9.62 -8.46 -7.41
N LYS A 38 9.53 -7.29 -8.06
CA LYS A 38 10.60 -6.77 -8.92
C LYS A 38 11.89 -6.51 -8.14
N ALA A 39 11.79 -5.93 -6.94
CA ALA A 39 12.95 -5.68 -6.11
C ALA A 39 13.62 -6.98 -5.66
N THR A 40 12.82 -8.01 -5.33
CA THR A 40 13.30 -9.33 -4.93
C THR A 40 14.05 -10.00 -6.08
N ALA A 41 13.48 -10.00 -7.29
CA ALA A 41 14.14 -10.52 -8.48
C ALA A 41 15.47 -9.80 -8.80
N LEU A 42 15.57 -8.50 -8.51
CA LEU A 42 16.82 -7.75 -8.65
C LEU A 42 17.81 -8.03 -7.51
N ARG A 43 17.36 -8.51 -6.35
CA ARG A 43 18.23 -8.79 -5.19
C ARG A 43 18.86 -10.16 -5.26
N GLU A 44 18.17 -11.13 -5.86
CA GLU A 44 18.67 -12.47 -6.05
C GLU A 44 19.87 -12.45 -7.02
N GLU A 45 21.07 -12.50 -6.45
CA GLU A 45 22.31 -12.67 -7.19
C GLU A 45 23.08 -13.86 -6.58
N PRO A 46 23.56 -14.81 -7.40
CA PRO A 46 24.48 -15.82 -6.93
C PRO A 46 25.88 -15.23 -6.73
N ASP A 47 26.44 -15.46 -5.54
CA ASP A 47 27.74 -14.94 -5.07
C ASP A 47 28.91 -15.76 -5.66
N THR A 48 29.02 -15.77 -6.99
CA THR A 48 30.05 -16.54 -7.71
C THR A 48 31.33 -15.72 -7.90
N PRO A 49 32.53 -16.26 -7.56
CA PRO A 49 33.80 -15.55 -7.72
C PRO A 49 34.18 -15.33 -9.19
N PHE A 50 34.91 -14.24 -9.46
CA PHE A 50 35.30 -13.84 -10.81
C PHE A 50 36.37 -14.74 -11.43
N THR A 51 36.23 -15.06 -12.70
CA THR A 51 37.21 -15.84 -13.48
C THR A 51 38.02 -14.99 -14.46
N SER A 52 37.61 -13.74 -14.74
CA SER A 52 38.34 -12.82 -15.64
C SER A 52 38.03 -11.33 -15.41
N VAL A 53 38.89 -10.44 -15.93
CA VAL A 53 38.69 -8.98 -15.94
C VAL A 53 37.48 -8.56 -16.81
N ALA A 54 37.23 -9.26 -17.91
CA ALA A 54 36.06 -8.99 -18.74
C ALA A 54 34.76 -9.28 -17.98
N GLU A 55 34.72 -10.38 -17.22
CA GLU A 55 33.60 -10.74 -16.37
C GLU A 55 33.37 -9.71 -15.26
N SER A 56 34.43 -9.21 -14.62
CA SER A 56 34.31 -8.18 -13.57
C SER A 56 33.73 -6.86 -14.09
N VAL A 57 34.10 -6.44 -15.31
CA VAL A 57 33.55 -5.21 -15.92
C VAL A 57 32.06 -5.36 -16.26
N VAL A 58 31.66 -6.50 -16.84
CA VAL A 58 30.26 -6.78 -17.16
C VAL A 58 29.41 -6.81 -15.89
N ARG A 59 29.92 -7.44 -14.82
CA ARG A 59 29.27 -7.51 -13.53
C ARG A 59 29.10 -6.14 -12.90
N ASP A 60 30.16 -5.34 -12.87
CA ASP A 60 30.12 -3.99 -12.30
C ASP A 60 29.10 -3.10 -13.03
N ARG A 61 29.04 -3.20 -14.37
CA ARG A 61 28.00 -2.51 -15.15
C ARG A 61 26.59 -2.95 -14.76
N TRP A 62 26.37 -4.26 -14.60
CA TRP A 62 25.09 -4.79 -14.15
C TRP A 62 24.75 -4.34 -12.72
N ASN A 63 25.73 -4.34 -11.80
CA ASN A 63 25.56 -3.85 -10.42
C ASN A 63 25.16 -2.38 -10.38
N ARG A 64 25.81 -1.53 -11.19
CA ARG A 64 25.45 -0.11 -11.32
C ARG A 64 24.02 0.05 -11.85
N TRP A 65 23.65 -0.70 -12.89
CA TRP A 65 22.29 -0.70 -13.42
C TRP A 65 21.26 -1.18 -12.38
N ARG A 66 21.54 -2.28 -11.68
CA ARG A 66 20.71 -2.84 -10.60
C ARG A 66 20.50 -1.82 -9.48
N ALA A 67 21.56 -1.17 -9.02
CA ALA A 67 21.49 -0.17 -7.96
C ALA A 67 20.56 0.99 -8.35
N VAL A 68 20.66 1.49 -9.58
CA VAL A 68 19.76 2.53 -10.11
C VAL A 68 18.30 2.06 -10.13
N ASN A 69 18.04 0.83 -10.59
CA ASN A 69 16.68 0.28 -10.62
C ASN A 69 16.10 0.09 -9.22
N LEU A 70 16.88 -0.43 -8.27
CA LEU A 70 16.46 -0.56 -6.87
C LEU A 70 16.16 0.81 -6.23
N MET A 71 16.95 1.84 -6.52
CA MET A 71 16.67 3.20 -6.06
C MET A 71 15.33 3.73 -6.59
N GLN A 72 15.04 3.49 -7.88
CA GLN A 72 13.78 3.90 -8.50
C GLN A 72 12.59 3.17 -7.88
N ILE A 73 12.70 1.86 -7.67
CA ILE A 73 11.65 1.06 -7.01
C ILE A 73 11.41 1.56 -5.59
N ASN A 74 12.46 1.77 -4.79
CA ASN A 74 12.34 2.29 -3.43
C ASN A 74 11.65 3.66 -3.40
N THR A 75 11.96 4.53 -4.36
CA THR A 75 11.30 5.83 -4.51
C THR A 75 9.80 5.67 -4.82
N GLN A 76 9.45 4.75 -5.71
CA GLN A 76 8.04 4.47 -6.05
C GLN A 76 7.28 3.88 -4.85
N VAL A 77 7.88 2.96 -4.11
CA VAL A 77 7.33 2.39 -2.87
C VAL A 77 7.06 3.48 -1.84
N ALA A 78 8.00 4.41 -1.64
CA ALA A 78 7.81 5.54 -0.73
C ALA A 78 6.62 6.42 -1.16
N ARG A 79 6.52 6.75 -2.46
CA ARG A 79 5.40 7.53 -3.01
C ARG A 79 4.05 6.84 -2.81
N LEU A 80 3.97 5.53 -3.05
CA LEU A 80 2.76 4.76 -2.84
C LEU A 80 2.35 4.72 -1.35
N ASN A 81 3.31 4.61 -0.44
CA ASN A 81 3.03 4.66 0.99
C ASN A 81 2.51 6.04 1.44
N ILE A 82 3.09 7.12 0.92
CA ILE A 82 2.59 8.48 1.14
C ILE A 82 1.15 8.62 0.61
N ALA A 83 0.86 8.08 -0.58
CA ALA A 83 -0.48 8.11 -1.15
C ALA A 83 -1.49 7.21 -0.39
N ALA A 84 -1.02 6.12 0.22
CA ALA A 84 -1.84 5.22 1.03
C ALA A 84 -2.29 5.84 2.35
N GLN A 85 -1.42 6.63 2.98
CA GLN A 85 -1.65 7.19 4.31
C GLN A 85 -3.01 7.91 4.48
N PRO A 86 -3.42 8.86 3.62
CA PRO A 86 -4.72 9.51 3.76
C PRO A 86 -5.89 8.54 3.57
N GLN A 87 -5.73 7.47 2.78
CA GLN A 87 -6.78 6.45 2.65
C GLN A 87 -6.90 5.60 3.92
N ARG A 88 -5.78 5.24 4.57
CA ARG A 88 -5.78 4.53 5.88
C ARG A 88 -6.51 5.36 6.93
N GLU A 89 -6.19 6.64 7.02
CA GLU A 89 -6.83 7.57 7.95
C GLU A 89 -8.32 7.77 7.63
N ALA A 90 -8.70 7.90 6.36
CA ALA A 90 -10.10 7.99 5.96
C ALA A 90 -10.88 6.72 6.34
N GLN A 91 -10.33 5.54 6.02
CA GLN A 91 -10.93 4.26 6.37
C GLN A 91 -11.12 4.12 7.88
N ALA A 92 -10.06 4.38 8.67
CA ALA A 92 -10.12 4.28 10.13
C ALA A 92 -11.15 5.23 10.74
N ARG A 93 -11.21 6.48 10.27
CA ARG A 93 -12.20 7.46 10.73
C ARG A 93 -13.63 7.01 10.43
N ASP A 94 -13.89 6.52 9.22
CA ASP A 94 -15.25 6.13 8.82
C ASP A 94 -15.69 4.81 9.48
N ILE A 95 -14.76 3.88 9.76
CA ILE A 95 -15.01 2.71 10.63
C ILE A 95 -15.38 3.16 12.05
N ALA A 96 -14.60 4.08 12.64
CA ALA A 96 -14.87 4.60 13.98
C ALA A 96 -16.24 5.30 14.05
N ARG A 97 -16.60 6.10 13.04
CA ARG A 97 -17.93 6.73 12.92
C ARG A 97 -19.05 5.70 12.88
N ALA A 98 -18.91 4.65 12.05
CA ALA A 98 -19.91 3.59 11.98
C ALA A 98 -20.10 2.87 13.34
N ALA A 99 -19.00 2.66 14.09
CA ALA A 99 -19.05 2.08 15.43
C ALA A 99 -19.76 3.00 16.43
N VAL A 100 -19.46 4.30 16.43
CA VAL A 100 -20.14 5.30 17.28
C VAL A 100 -21.64 5.34 16.98
N LEU A 101 -22.03 5.38 15.71
CA LEU A 101 -23.44 5.40 15.31
C LEU A 101 -24.18 4.12 15.75
N THR A 102 -23.50 2.97 15.72
CA THR A 102 -24.05 1.71 16.25
C THR A 102 -24.28 1.78 17.76
N LYS A 103 -23.35 2.36 18.52
CA LYS A 103 -23.51 2.59 19.97
C LYS A 103 -24.62 3.59 20.30
N LEU A 104 -24.76 4.64 19.50
CA LEU A 104 -25.83 5.64 19.69
C LEU A 104 -27.22 5.06 19.43
N ARG A 105 -27.34 4.10 18.51
CA ARG A 105 -28.59 3.39 18.25
C ARG A 105 -29.00 2.47 19.41
N THR A 106 -28.03 1.87 20.09
CA THR A 106 -28.26 0.88 21.17
C THR A 106 -28.42 1.48 22.55
N LYS A 107 -28.01 2.74 22.78
CA LYS A 107 -28.19 3.49 24.03
C LYS A 107 -29.64 3.93 24.31
N ARG A 108 -30.63 3.18 23.82
CA ARG A 108 -32.05 3.41 24.10
C ARG A 108 -32.52 2.45 25.17
#